data_AF-A0A1A8NVQ1-F1
#
_entry.id   AF-A0A1A8NVQ1-F1
#
_cell.length_a   1.000
_cell.length_b   1.000
_cell.length_c   1.000
_cell.angle_alpha   90.00
_cell.angle_beta   90.00
_cell.angle_gamma   90.00
#
_symmetry.space_group_name_H-M   'P 1'
#
loop_
_entity.id
_entity.type
_entity.pdbx_description
1 polymer ?
#
loop_
_entity_poly.entity_id
_entity_poly.type
_entity_poly.pdbx_seq_one_letter_code
_entity_poly.pdbx_strand_id
1 'polypeptide(L)'
;MIKNWSVIGGIAAAIAAGVYVMWGPITERKKRKRGMVPGLLNLGNTCFLNALLQGLAACPSFIKWLEKFSGMPTIQSCKGNQLSTTLLQLLKALSSDEPGEEDVLDAGCLLDVLRLYHWHINSFEEQDAHELFHVLTSSLEEERNRQPKVTHLFDVQSLENLPNHEDKTMACISRAPLHPIPDPWKFHHPFHGRLTSNMSCKHCEIQSPLRYDSFESLSLSIPLPQWGRPISLDQCLQHFISSETIKEVECENCTKLQQSTTLNGQVLENQRTTFVKQLKLGKLPQCLCIHLQRLTWSSEGTPIKRQEHVQFTEFLLMDRYKHNSSSPKNRLNKCSSLAETPGSLNDNTERPKANGKDTEQHNNNKPFSNGSCSSVFLHSSGLNPQLGLSFDYSVFPSSSTEYLFQLMAVLVHHGDMHSGHFVTYRRSPSAFSSQWLWVSDNSVRKASLQEVLSSNAYMLFYERVGRPSLGPNSNECH
;
A
#
# COMPACT_ATOMS: atom_id res chain seq x y z
N MET A 1 -55.65 1.55 67.24
CA MET A 1 -55.64 1.62 65.76
C MET A 1 -54.22 1.89 65.28
N ILE A 2 -53.35 0.89 65.23
CA ILE A 2 -52.02 1.03 64.63
C ILE A 2 -51.72 -0.31 63.97
N LYS A 3 -51.85 -0.41 62.65
CA LYS A 3 -51.25 -1.44 61.79
C LYS A 3 -51.62 -1.13 60.34
N ASN A 4 -50.59 -1.14 59.49
CA ASN A 4 -50.57 -1.26 58.02
C ASN A 4 -49.66 -0.24 57.31
N TRP A 5 -49.05 0.72 58.02
CA TRP A 5 -48.11 1.67 57.40
C TRP A 5 -46.84 1.00 56.88
N SER A 6 -46.38 -0.08 57.49
CA SER A 6 -45.22 -0.84 57.01
C SER A 6 -45.50 -1.58 55.70
N VAL A 7 -46.70 -2.11 55.54
CA VAL A 7 -47.13 -2.83 54.32
C VAL A 7 -47.30 -1.84 53.17
N ILE A 8 -47.91 -0.68 53.44
CA ILE A 8 -48.07 0.39 52.45
C ILE A 8 -46.71 0.95 52.02
N GLY A 9 -45.79 1.15 52.97
CA GLY A 9 -44.41 1.56 52.67
C GLY A 9 -43.64 0.54 51.82
N GLY A 10 -43.80 -0.75 52.12
CA GLY A 10 -43.18 -1.83 51.33
C GLY A 10 -43.71 -1.91 49.90
N ILE A 11 -45.02 -1.77 49.71
CA ILE A 11 -45.65 -1.77 48.38
C ILE A 11 -45.22 -0.53 47.58
N ALA A 12 -45.20 0.65 48.21
CA ALA A 12 -44.75 1.88 47.55
C ALA A 12 -43.27 1.80 47.13
N ALA A 13 -42.40 1.21 47.97
CA ALA A 13 -40.99 1.00 47.64
C ALA A 13 -40.81 -0.01 46.48
N ALA A 14 -41.60 -1.09 46.46
CA ALA A 14 -41.56 -2.08 45.37
C ALA A 14 -42.05 -1.49 44.04
N ILE A 15 -43.09 -0.66 44.06
CA ILE A 15 -43.58 0.06 42.86
C ILE A 15 -42.54 1.08 42.40
N ALA A 16 -41.95 1.86 43.30
CA ALA A 16 -40.91 2.82 42.95
C ALA A 16 -39.66 2.13 42.36
N ALA A 17 -39.26 0.98 42.91
CA ALA A 17 -38.19 0.16 42.36
C ALA A 17 -38.56 -0.43 41.00
N GLY A 18 -39.79 -0.93 40.83
CA GLY A 18 -40.30 -1.44 39.56
C GLY A 18 -40.34 -0.35 38.46
N VAL A 19 -40.78 0.86 38.80
CA VAL A 19 -40.78 2.01 37.90
C VAL A 19 -39.34 2.47 37.61
N TYR A 20 -38.42 2.44 38.57
CA TYR A 20 -37.02 2.77 38.32
C TYR A 20 -36.30 1.70 37.47
N VAL A 21 -36.67 0.43 37.58
CA VAL A 21 -36.10 -0.64 36.74
C VAL A 21 -36.67 -0.60 35.32
N MET A 22 -37.96 -0.28 35.16
CA MET A 22 -38.63 -0.21 33.86
C MET A 22 -38.42 1.13 33.15
N TRP A 23 -38.32 2.23 33.90
CA TRP A 23 -38.36 3.64 33.44
C TRP A 23 -37.32 4.54 34.14
N GLY A 24 -36.37 3.95 34.88
CA GLY A 24 -35.23 4.69 35.43
C GLY A 24 -34.49 5.45 34.32
N PRO A 25 -33.70 6.48 34.68
CA PRO A 25 -33.15 7.41 33.70
C PRO A 25 -32.43 6.59 32.64
N ILE A 26 -33.02 6.55 31.44
CA ILE A 26 -32.31 6.21 30.23
C ILE A 26 -31.17 7.19 30.26
N THR A 27 -29.98 6.72 30.66
CA THR A 27 -28.78 7.52 30.55
C THR A 27 -28.80 7.97 29.12
N GLU A 28 -28.97 9.28 28.88
CA GLU A 28 -28.91 9.81 27.54
C GLU A 28 -27.55 9.36 27.02
N ARG A 29 -27.52 8.29 26.22
CA ARG A 29 -26.33 7.84 25.53
C ARG A 29 -25.96 9.05 24.70
N LYS A 30 -24.95 9.80 25.16
CA LYS A 30 -24.51 11.03 24.53
C LYS A 30 -24.17 10.64 23.10
N LYS A 31 -25.06 10.94 22.16
CA LYS A 31 -24.86 10.63 20.75
C LYS A 31 -23.46 11.12 20.37
N ARG A 32 -22.66 10.22 19.80
CA ARG A 32 -21.28 10.50 19.40
C ARG A 32 -21.25 11.79 18.59
N LYS A 33 -20.33 12.70 18.94
CA LYS A 33 -20.19 13.98 18.23
C LYS A 33 -19.81 13.70 16.78
N ARG A 34 -20.48 14.37 15.84
CA ARG A 34 -20.19 14.28 14.39
C ARG A 34 -18.69 14.47 14.13
N GLY A 35 -18.12 13.66 13.24
CA GLY A 35 -16.70 13.67 12.92
C GLY A 35 -15.78 12.91 13.90
N MET A 36 -16.33 12.17 14.86
CA MET A 36 -15.60 11.19 15.69
C MET A 36 -15.84 9.77 15.17
N VAL A 37 -14.87 8.87 15.37
CA VAL A 37 -14.97 7.44 15.07
C VAL A 37 -15.19 6.63 16.36
N PRO A 38 -15.71 5.40 16.29
CA PRO A 38 -15.77 4.56 17.48
C PRO A 38 -14.38 4.06 17.88
N GLY A 39 -14.19 3.85 19.18
CA GLY A 39 -13.04 3.12 19.71
C GLY A 39 -13.17 1.62 19.48
N LEU A 40 -12.13 0.87 19.86
CA LEU A 40 -12.11 -0.60 19.80
C LEU A 40 -11.77 -1.18 21.17
N LEU A 41 -12.47 -2.23 21.59
CA LEU A 41 -12.15 -2.95 22.81
C LEU A 41 -10.76 -3.60 22.70
N ASN A 42 -9.95 -3.45 23.75
CA ASN A 42 -8.71 -4.21 23.87
C ASN A 42 -9.03 -5.54 24.57
N LEU A 43 -9.02 -6.62 23.80
CA LEU A 43 -9.32 -7.99 24.27
C LEU A 43 -8.11 -8.69 24.91
N GLY A 44 -7.18 -7.89 25.46
CA GLY A 44 -5.93 -8.35 26.06
C GLY A 44 -4.77 -8.32 25.07
N ASN A 45 -3.92 -7.29 25.18
CA ASN A 45 -2.76 -7.04 24.33
C ASN A 45 -3.07 -6.97 22.82
N THR A 46 -4.27 -6.54 22.45
CA THR A 46 -4.75 -6.45 21.05
C THR A 46 -4.63 -5.06 20.43
N CYS A 47 -3.88 -4.15 21.06
CA CYS A 47 -3.73 -2.78 20.57
C CYS A 47 -3.05 -2.72 19.18
N PHE A 48 -2.21 -3.70 18.82
CA PHE A 48 -1.64 -3.84 17.48
C PHE A 48 -2.72 -3.98 16.40
N LEU A 49 -3.78 -4.75 16.68
CA LEU A 49 -4.94 -4.93 15.80
C LEU A 49 -5.76 -3.66 15.75
N ASN A 50 -6.09 -3.10 16.92
CA ASN A 50 -6.94 -1.93 17.02
C ASN A 50 -6.33 -0.73 16.29
N ALA A 51 -5.04 -0.47 16.51
CA ALA A 51 -4.32 0.59 15.83
C ALA A 51 -4.30 0.37 14.31
N LEU A 52 -4.01 -0.85 13.86
CA LEU A 52 -3.99 -1.16 12.43
C LEU A 52 -5.37 -0.97 11.77
N LEU A 53 -6.45 -1.42 12.40
CA LEU A 53 -7.81 -1.25 11.89
C LEU A 53 -8.19 0.23 11.77
N GLN A 54 -7.80 1.05 12.75
CA GLN A 54 -8.01 2.50 12.71
C GLN A 54 -7.22 3.14 11.54
N GLY A 55 -5.99 2.67 11.27
CA GLY A 55 -5.19 3.11 10.13
C GLY A 55 -5.78 2.72 8.78
N LEU A 56 -6.17 1.46 8.62
CA LEU A 56 -6.79 0.94 7.41
C LEU A 56 -8.15 1.57 7.12
N ALA A 57 -8.95 1.83 8.15
CA ALA A 57 -10.24 2.50 8.00
C ALA A 57 -10.11 3.97 7.57
N ALA A 58 -8.93 4.57 7.72
CA ALA A 58 -8.64 5.90 7.21
C ALA A 58 -8.28 5.91 5.71
N CYS A 59 -8.27 4.74 5.06
CA CYS A 59 -7.94 4.59 3.64
C CYS A 59 -9.22 4.26 2.82
N PRO A 60 -9.95 5.27 2.29
CA PRO A 60 -11.17 5.05 1.51
C PRO A 60 -10.97 4.17 0.28
N SER A 61 -9.82 4.26 -0.38
CA SER A 61 -9.52 3.46 -1.57
C SER A 61 -9.44 1.97 -1.22
N PHE A 62 -8.92 1.63 -0.03
CA PHE A 62 -8.90 0.26 0.49
C PHE A 62 -10.30 -0.26 0.82
N ILE A 63 -11.11 0.54 1.51
CA ILE A 63 -12.51 0.17 1.82
C ILE A 63 -13.29 -0.06 0.53
N LYS A 64 -13.21 0.86 -0.44
CA LYS A 64 -13.90 0.74 -1.74
C LYS A 64 -13.48 -0.50 -2.53
N TRP A 65 -12.18 -0.84 -2.49
CA TRP A 65 -11.72 -2.09 -3.09
C TRP A 65 -12.34 -3.30 -2.38
N LEU A 66 -12.35 -3.31 -1.05
CA LEU A 66 -12.87 -4.40 -0.24
C LEU A 66 -14.39 -4.58 -0.42
N GLU A 67 -15.16 -3.49 -0.57
CA GLU A 67 -16.58 -3.53 -0.94
C GLU A 67 -16.83 -4.26 -2.24
N LYS A 68 -16.05 -3.92 -3.28
CA LYS A 68 -16.15 -4.58 -4.58
C LYS A 68 -15.67 -6.03 -4.50
N PHE A 69 -14.65 -6.31 -3.70
CA PHE A 69 -14.12 -7.65 -3.50
C PHE A 69 -15.14 -8.58 -2.80
N SER A 70 -15.77 -8.12 -1.72
CA SER A 70 -16.78 -8.89 -0.97
C SER A 70 -18.13 -8.99 -1.68
N GLY A 71 -18.40 -8.14 -2.68
CA GLY A 71 -19.60 -8.20 -3.51
C GLY A 71 -19.54 -9.21 -4.67
N MET A 72 -18.41 -9.89 -4.88
CA MET A 72 -18.27 -10.88 -5.96
C MET A 72 -19.02 -12.20 -5.63
N PRO A 73 -19.61 -12.89 -6.62
CA PRO A 73 -20.33 -14.14 -6.38
C PRO A 73 -19.37 -15.25 -5.91
N THR A 74 -19.57 -15.74 -4.68
CA THR A 74 -18.82 -16.88 -4.13
C THR A 74 -19.63 -18.16 -4.31
N ILE A 75 -19.03 -19.21 -4.88
CA ILE A 75 -19.67 -20.52 -5.15
C ILE A 75 -19.92 -21.36 -3.85
N GLN A 76 -19.66 -20.82 -2.65
CA GLN A 76 -19.77 -21.59 -1.40
C GLN A 76 -20.71 -20.99 -0.36
N SER A 77 -21.51 -21.89 0.22
CA SER A 77 -22.50 -21.73 1.31
C SER A 77 -21.93 -21.25 2.65
N CYS A 78 -20.75 -20.63 2.68
CA CYS A 78 -20.03 -20.28 3.91
C CYS A 78 -19.84 -18.76 4.04
N LYS A 79 -20.93 -17.98 3.99
CA LYS A 79 -20.88 -16.52 4.19
C LYS A 79 -20.42 -16.08 5.60
N GLY A 80 -20.39 -17.01 6.57
CA GLY A 80 -20.22 -16.69 7.99
C GLY A 80 -18.79 -16.39 8.47
N ASN A 81 -17.73 -16.83 7.78
CA ASN A 81 -16.36 -16.83 8.34
C ASN A 81 -15.28 -16.31 7.37
N GLN A 82 -15.65 -15.44 6.42
CA GLN A 82 -14.71 -14.94 5.42
C GLN A 82 -13.96 -13.70 5.95
N LEU A 83 -12.65 -13.64 5.73
CA LEU A 83 -11.82 -12.54 6.22
C LEU A 83 -12.26 -11.21 5.62
N SER A 84 -12.50 -11.16 4.31
CA SER A 84 -12.86 -9.92 3.63
C SER A 84 -14.15 -9.28 4.15
N THR A 85 -15.20 -10.08 4.39
CA THR A 85 -16.50 -9.58 4.87
C THR A 85 -16.41 -9.08 6.31
N THR A 86 -15.75 -9.84 7.18
CA THR A 86 -15.53 -9.50 8.59
C THR A 86 -14.71 -8.21 8.71
N LEU A 87 -13.62 -8.12 7.95
CA LEU A 87 -12.81 -6.91 7.88
C LEU A 87 -13.62 -5.72 7.33
N LEU A 88 -14.39 -5.92 6.26
CA LEU A 88 -15.19 -4.86 5.64
C LEU A 88 -16.22 -4.28 6.62
N GLN A 89 -16.91 -5.14 7.38
CA GLN A 89 -17.89 -4.71 8.36
C GLN A 89 -17.26 -3.78 9.42
N LEU A 90 -16.11 -4.17 9.97
CA LEU A 90 -15.37 -3.35 10.93
C LEU A 90 -14.87 -2.04 10.30
N LEU A 91 -14.24 -2.10 9.13
CA LEU A 91 -13.70 -0.89 8.48
C LEU A 91 -14.80 0.10 8.08
N LYS A 92 -15.99 -0.36 7.68
CA LYS A 92 -17.16 0.50 7.43
C LYS A 92 -17.64 1.19 8.70
N ALA A 93 -17.78 0.46 9.79
CA ALA A 93 -18.17 1.03 11.07
C ALA A 93 -17.15 2.08 11.57
N LEU A 94 -15.87 1.84 11.32
CA LEU A 94 -14.75 2.73 11.65
C LEU A 94 -14.53 3.89 10.67
N SER A 95 -15.26 3.96 9.56
CA SER A 95 -15.13 5.00 8.52
C SER A 95 -16.41 5.79 8.25
N SER A 96 -17.48 5.52 8.99
CA SER A 96 -18.74 6.27 8.88
C SER A 96 -18.62 7.69 9.45
N ASP A 97 -19.08 8.71 8.70
CA ASP A 97 -19.25 10.09 9.19
C ASP A 97 -20.40 10.20 10.20
N GLU A 98 -21.46 9.40 9.98
CA GLU A 98 -22.60 9.38 10.88
C GLU A 98 -22.27 8.63 12.17
N PRO A 99 -22.67 9.17 13.34
CA PRO A 99 -22.47 8.52 14.62
C PRO A 99 -23.29 7.23 14.66
N GLY A 100 -22.59 6.09 14.75
CA GLY A 100 -23.21 4.79 14.97
C GLY A 100 -23.83 4.69 16.37
N GLU A 101 -24.57 3.61 16.62
CA GLU A 101 -25.22 3.36 17.92
C GLU A 101 -24.21 3.01 19.02
N GLU A 102 -23.05 2.45 18.63
CA GLU A 102 -21.98 2.00 19.52
C GLU A 102 -20.78 2.96 19.48
N ASP A 103 -20.34 3.40 20.66
CA ASP A 103 -19.15 4.23 20.83
C ASP A 103 -17.85 3.42 20.81
N VAL A 104 -17.93 2.11 21.10
CA VAL A 104 -16.81 1.19 21.15
C VAL A 104 -17.22 -0.13 20.49
N LEU A 105 -16.43 -0.59 19.52
CA LEU A 105 -16.67 -1.82 18.78
C LEU A 105 -15.80 -2.96 19.31
N ASP A 106 -16.23 -4.19 19.04
CA ASP A 106 -15.48 -5.41 19.33
C ASP A 106 -14.91 -6.02 18.04
N ALA A 107 -13.58 -6.20 17.98
CA ALA A 107 -12.88 -6.81 16.85
C ALA A 107 -12.57 -8.31 17.07
N GLY A 108 -13.12 -8.95 18.10
CA GLY A 108 -12.87 -10.34 18.46
C GLY A 108 -13.21 -11.33 17.34
N CYS A 109 -14.30 -11.09 16.61
CA CYS A 109 -14.67 -11.91 15.46
C CYS A 109 -13.58 -11.93 14.37
N LEU A 110 -12.88 -10.81 14.15
CA LEU A 110 -11.77 -10.75 13.20
C LEU A 110 -10.56 -11.55 13.69
N LEU A 111 -10.26 -11.52 14.99
CA LEU A 111 -9.21 -12.37 15.57
C LEU A 111 -9.53 -13.85 15.40
N ASP A 112 -10.79 -14.24 15.63
CA ASP A 112 -11.23 -15.63 15.43
C ASP A 112 -11.10 -16.06 13.97
N VAL A 113 -11.47 -15.20 13.02
CA VAL A 113 -11.28 -15.48 11.60
C VAL A 113 -9.79 -15.57 11.26
N LEU A 114 -8.93 -14.69 11.75
CA LEU A 114 -7.49 -14.75 11.49
C LEU A 114 -6.83 -16.06 11.96
N ARG A 115 -7.30 -16.63 13.07
CA ARG A 115 -6.87 -17.96 13.55
C ARG A 115 -7.23 -19.06 12.54
N LEU A 116 -8.37 -18.96 11.87
CA LEU A 116 -8.77 -19.91 10.81
C LEU A 116 -7.86 -19.80 9.56
N TYR A 117 -7.27 -18.63 9.31
CA TYR A 117 -6.30 -18.40 8.24
C TYR A 117 -4.85 -18.67 8.70
N HIS A 118 -4.69 -19.54 9.69
CA HIS A 118 -3.41 -20.03 10.22
C HIS A 118 -2.54 -19.01 10.96
N TRP A 119 -3.05 -17.82 11.28
CA TRP A 119 -2.36 -16.91 12.19
C TRP A 119 -2.65 -17.30 13.65
N HIS A 120 -1.96 -18.33 14.11
CA HIS A 120 -2.11 -18.89 15.45
C HIS A 120 -1.22 -18.14 16.45
N ILE A 121 -1.72 -17.00 16.93
CA ILE A 121 -1.11 -16.26 18.04
C ILE A 121 -1.66 -16.74 19.38
N ASN A 122 -0.82 -16.74 20.41
CA ASN A 122 -1.29 -16.98 21.77
C ASN A 122 -2.26 -15.85 22.16
N SER A 123 -3.37 -16.23 22.78
CA SER A 123 -4.26 -15.21 23.38
C SER A 123 -3.45 -14.46 24.43
N PHE A 124 -3.52 -13.12 24.42
CA PHE A 124 -2.81 -12.22 25.34
C PHE A 124 -1.33 -11.93 25.05
N GLU A 125 -0.73 -12.42 23.96
CA GLU A 125 0.60 -11.96 23.55
C GLU A 125 0.55 -10.65 22.75
N GLU A 126 1.51 -9.78 23.00
CA GLU A 126 1.74 -8.60 22.15
C GLU A 126 2.30 -9.04 20.80
N GLN A 127 1.90 -8.35 19.73
CA GLN A 127 2.29 -8.68 18.34
C GLN A 127 2.66 -7.41 17.58
N ASP A 128 3.34 -7.57 16.45
CA ASP A 128 3.69 -6.47 15.57
C ASP A 128 2.53 -6.11 14.62
N ALA A 129 2.12 -4.84 14.62
CA ALA A 129 1.09 -4.33 13.71
C ALA A 129 1.51 -4.42 12.22
N HIS A 130 2.81 -4.35 11.91
CA HIS A 130 3.33 -4.49 10.55
C HIS A 130 3.26 -5.95 10.07
N GLU A 131 3.52 -6.91 10.95
CA GLU A 131 3.31 -8.34 10.67
C GLU A 131 1.83 -8.61 10.40
N LEU A 132 0.94 -8.16 11.29
CA LEU A 132 -0.50 -8.30 11.08
C LEU A 132 -0.96 -7.68 9.76
N PHE A 133 -0.41 -6.52 9.36
CA PHE A 133 -0.72 -5.93 8.05
C PHE A 133 -0.41 -6.90 6.91
N HIS A 134 0.75 -7.55 6.94
CA HIS A 134 1.12 -8.54 5.93
C HIS A 134 0.30 -9.82 6.01
N VAL A 135 -0.09 -10.27 7.20
CA VAL A 135 -1.04 -11.38 7.38
C VAL A 135 -2.36 -11.03 6.68
N LEU A 136 -2.93 -9.87 6.98
CA LEU A 136 -4.20 -9.41 6.37
C LEU A 136 -4.10 -9.33 4.85
N THR A 137 -3.07 -8.67 4.30
CA THR A 137 -2.95 -8.54 2.84
C THR A 137 -2.75 -9.89 2.17
N SER A 138 -1.91 -10.76 2.74
CA SER A 138 -1.65 -12.09 2.17
C SER A 138 -2.88 -13.00 2.22
N SER A 139 -3.62 -12.98 3.32
CA SER A 139 -4.88 -13.75 3.44
C SER A 139 -5.96 -13.23 2.50
N LEU A 140 -6.06 -11.91 2.27
CA LEU A 140 -6.96 -11.34 1.25
C LEU A 140 -6.55 -11.74 -0.17
N GLU A 141 -5.25 -11.80 -0.47
CA GLU A 141 -4.74 -12.28 -1.74
C GLU A 141 -5.02 -13.77 -1.95
N GLU A 142 -4.87 -14.59 -0.91
CA GLU A 142 -5.21 -16.01 -0.94
C GLU A 142 -6.71 -16.21 -1.18
N GLU A 143 -7.55 -15.45 -0.47
CA GLU A 143 -8.99 -15.46 -0.65
C GLU A 143 -9.39 -15.08 -2.08
N ARG A 144 -8.72 -14.07 -2.67
CA ARG A 144 -8.90 -13.70 -4.07
C ARG A 144 -8.50 -14.85 -5.00
N ASN A 145 -7.38 -15.51 -4.73
CA ASN A 145 -6.88 -16.60 -5.58
C ASN A 145 -7.77 -17.86 -5.51
N ARG A 146 -8.52 -18.04 -4.41
CA ARG A 146 -9.52 -19.11 -4.25
C ARG A 146 -10.83 -18.84 -5.01
N GLN A 147 -11.11 -17.60 -5.42
CA GLN A 147 -12.32 -17.31 -6.20
C GLN A 147 -12.25 -17.99 -7.59
N PRO A 148 -13.36 -18.63 -8.03
CA PRO A 148 -13.40 -19.36 -9.29
C PRO A 148 -13.16 -18.41 -10.47
N LYS A 149 -12.16 -18.74 -11.29
CA LYS A 149 -11.74 -17.93 -12.45
C LYS A 149 -12.72 -18.01 -13.63
N VAL A 150 -13.67 -18.95 -13.57
CA VAL A 150 -14.70 -19.20 -14.58
C VAL A 150 -15.99 -19.52 -13.82
N THR A 151 -17.09 -18.85 -14.16
CA THR A 151 -18.44 -19.21 -13.68
C THR A 151 -18.77 -20.64 -14.11
N HIS A 152 -19.19 -21.48 -13.17
CA HIS A 152 -19.50 -22.88 -13.46
C HIS A 152 -20.68 -22.96 -14.44
N LEU A 153 -20.61 -23.83 -15.45
CA LEU A 153 -21.63 -23.96 -16.51
C LEU A 153 -23.04 -24.31 -15.97
N PHE A 154 -23.12 -24.74 -14.70
CA PHE A 154 -24.33 -25.17 -14.00
C PHE A 154 -24.78 -24.21 -12.89
N ASP A 155 -24.31 -22.96 -12.90
CA ASP A 155 -24.77 -21.95 -11.94
C ASP A 155 -26.18 -21.44 -12.33
N VAL A 156 -27.18 -22.28 -12.08
CA VAL A 156 -28.60 -22.07 -12.45
C VAL A 156 -29.17 -20.80 -11.81
N GLN A 157 -28.67 -20.41 -10.64
CA GLN A 157 -29.09 -19.19 -9.92
C GLN A 157 -28.77 -17.89 -10.69
N SER A 158 -27.71 -17.90 -11.51
CA SER A 158 -27.33 -16.78 -12.36
C SER A 158 -28.20 -16.68 -13.63
N LEU A 159 -28.84 -17.78 -14.03
CA LEU A 159 -29.76 -17.84 -15.18
C LEU A 159 -31.21 -17.46 -14.81
N GLU A 160 -31.62 -17.68 -13.55
CA GLU A 160 -32.97 -17.35 -13.06
C GLU A 160 -33.24 -15.83 -12.91
N ASN A 161 -32.19 -15.00 -12.90
CA ASN A 161 -32.31 -13.54 -12.73
C ASN A 161 -32.36 -12.76 -14.06
N LEU A 162 -32.48 -13.43 -15.21
CA LEU A 162 -32.72 -12.77 -16.49
C LEU A 162 -34.19 -12.36 -16.61
N PRO A 163 -34.51 -11.10 -16.96
CA PRO A 163 -35.90 -10.69 -17.16
C PRO A 163 -36.51 -11.52 -18.31
N ASN A 164 -37.63 -12.19 -18.01
CA ASN A 164 -38.40 -13.01 -18.96
C ASN A 164 -38.62 -12.24 -20.28
N HIS A 165 -37.93 -12.66 -21.34
CA HIS A 165 -38.27 -12.29 -22.70
C HIS A 165 -38.93 -13.49 -23.37
N GLU A 166 -40.15 -13.26 -23.87
CA GLU A 166 -41.07 -14.28 -24.38
C GLU A 166 -40.47 -15.19 -25.46
N ASP A 167 -40.95 -16.44 -25.43
CA ASP A 167 -40.64 -17.57 -26.30
C ASP A 167 -40.50 -17.21 -27.78
N LYS A 168 -39.29 -17.39 -28.32
CA LYS A 168 -39.08 -17.71 -29.74
C LYS A 168 -37.74 -18.40 -29.97
N THR A 169 -37.83 -19.68 -30.36
CA THR A 169 -36.84 -20.44 -31.14
C THR A 169 -35.40 -20.45 -30.61
N MET A 170 -35.04 -21.55 -29.95
CA MET A 170 -33.64 -21.95 -29.70
C MET A 170 -32.89 -22.16 -31.02
N ALA A 171 -32.27 -21.10 -31.52
CA ALA A 171 -31.13 -21.20 -32.43
C ALA A 171 -29.86 -21.02 -31.59
N CYS A 172 -28.96 -22.02 -31.59
CA CYS A 172 -27.62 -21.85 -31.03
C CYS A 172 -26.87 -20.75 -31.80
N ILE A 173 -26.95 -19.52 -31.32
CA ILE A 173 -26.13 -18.41 -31.80
C ILE A 173 -24.86 -18.40 -30.94
N SER A 174 -23.82 -19.12 -31.38
CA SER A 174 -22.48 -19.08 -30.81
C SER A 174 -21.72 -17.79 -31.17
N ARG A 175 -22.38 -16.63 -31.03
CA ARG A 175 -21.81 -15.30 -31.32
C ARG A 175 -22.07 -14.26 -30.24
N ALA A 176 -22.22 -14.68 -28.98
CA ALA A 176 -21.97 -13.77 -27.88
C ALA A 176 -20.44 -13.59 -27.77
N PRO A 177 -19.90 -12.36 -27.69
CA PRO A 177 -18.52 -12.19 -27.25
C PRO A 177 -18.43 -12.88 -25.89
N LEU A 178 -17.47 -13.80 -25.72
CA LEU A 178 -17.14 -14.31 -24.39
C LEU A 178 -17.05 -13.08 -23.48
N HIS A 179 -17.91 -13.00 -22.45
CA HIS A 179 -17.80 -11.95 -21.44
C HIS A 179 -16.31 -11.86 -21.09
N PRO A 180 -15.67 -10.67 -21.16
CA PRO A 180 -14.26 -10.57 -20.91
C PRO A 180 -14.03 -11.13 -19.51
N ILE A 181 -13.39 -12.30 -19.44
CA ILE A 181 -12.96 -12.90 -18.18
C ILE A 181 -12.20 -11.78 -17.47
N PRO A 182 -12.68 -11.29 -16.31
CA PRO A 182 -12.00 -10.22 -15.62
C PRO A 182 -10.57 -10.67 -15.38
N ASP A 183 -9.65 -9.99 -16.05
CA ASP A 183 -8.23 -10.35 -16.00
C ASP A 183 -7.79 -10.31 -14.53
N PRO A 184 -7.41 -11.44 -13.89
CA PRO A 184 -7.22 -11.53 -12.44
C PRO A 184 -6.17 -10.53 -11.91
N TRP A 185 -5.25 -10.11 -12.78
CA TRP A 185 -4.20 -9.13 -12.53
C TRP A 185 -4.71 -7.68 -12.39
N LYS A 186 -5.96 -7.39 -12.76
CA LYS A 186 -6.53 -6.03 -12.70
C LYS A 186 -7.16 -5.69 -11.35
N PHE A 187 -7.22 -6.64 -10.41
CA PHE A 187 -7.93 -6.48 -9.14
C PHE A 187 -7.06 -6.75 -7.90
N HIS A 188 -5.78 -6.36 -7.94
CA HIS A 188 -4.97 -6.30 -6.73
C HIS A 188 -5.53 -5.29 -5.74
N HIS A 189 -5.37 -5.57 -4.43
CA HIS A 189 -5.69 -4.60 -3.40
C HIS A 189 -4.83 -3.33 -3.58
N PRO A 190 -5.33 -2.15 -3.16
CA PRO A 190 -4.73 -0.87 -3.53
C PRO A 190 -3.37 -0.60 -2.88
N PHE A 191 -2.92 -1.44 -1.95
CA PHE A 191 -1.54 -1.41 -1.40
C PHE A 191 -0.50 -2.07 -2.31
N HIS A 192 -0.91 -2.80 -3.35
CA HIS A 192 0.00 -3.51 -4.25
C HIS A 192 0.79 -2.57 -5.17
N GLY A 193 2.09 -2.47 -4.93
CA GLY A 193 3.09 -1.82 -5.76
C GLY A 193 4.10 -2.79 -6.37
N ARG A 194 5.03 -2.26 -7.16
CA ARG A 194 6.18 -3.01 -7.69
C ARG A 194 7.48 -2.21 -7.58
N LEU A 195 8.53 -2.86 -7.08
CA LEU A 195 9.91 -2.40 -7.13
C LEU A 195 10.57 -2.83 -8.44
N THR A 196 11.57 -2.08 -8.89
CA THR A 196 12.49 -2.50 -9.94
C THR A 196 13.87 -2.72 -9.32
N SER A 197 14.44 -3.91 -9.48
CA SER A 197 15.80 -4.23 -9.05
C SER A 197 16.73 -4.27 -10.26
N ASN A 198 17.64 -3.31 -10.31
CA ASN A 198 18.71 -3.25 -11.31
C ASN A 198 20.03 -3.73 -10.69
N MET A 199 20.77 -4.56 -11.41
CA MET A 199 22.08 -5.05 -10.99
C MET A 199 23.07 -5.00 -12.16
N SER A 200 24.31 -4.62 -11.91
CA SER A 200 25.40 -4.64 -12.89
C SER A 200 26.71 -5.12 -12.28
N CYS A 201 27.41 -6.02 -12.97
CA CYS A 201 28.71 -6.50 -12.53
C CYS A 201 29.76 -5.39 -12.65
N LYS A 202 30.56 -5.14 -11.61
CA LYS A 202 31.66 -4.17 -11.68
C LYS A 202 32.87 -4.64 -12.48
N HIS A 203 32.98 -5.94 -12.73
CA HIS A 203 34.13 -6.51 -13.43
C HIS A 203 33.95 -6.52 -14.94
N CYS A 204 32.82 -7.06 -15.44
CA CYS A 204 32.54 -7.10 -16.87
C CYS A 204 31.56 -6.02 -17.35
N GLU A 205 31.08 -5.16 -16.45
CA GLU A 205 30.14 -4.06 -16.73
C GLU A 205 28.79 -4.47 -17.33
N ILE A 206 28.52 -5.78 -17.44
CA ILE A 206 27.25 -6.29 -17.93
C ILE A 206 26.15 -6.08 -16.88
N GLN A 207 25.03 -5.54 -17.35
CA GLN A 207 23.81 -5.36 -16.58
C GLN A 207 22.95 -6.63 -16.62
N SER A 208 22.48 -7.07 -15.45
CA SER A 208 21.51 -8.15 -15.32
C SER A 208 20.12 -7.69 -15.81
N PRO A 209 19.25 -8.62 -16.25
CA PRO A 209 17.87 -8.31 -16.60
C PRO A 209 17.15 -7.58 -15.46
N LEU A 210 16.38 -6.55 -15.80
CA LEU A 210 15.60 -5.79 -14.83
C LEU A 210 14.54 -6.69 -14.18
N ARG A 211 14.58 -6.84 -12.85
CA ARG A 211 13.60 -7.63 -12.11
C ARG A 211 12.51 -6.74 -11.52
N TYR A 212 11.29 -7.24 -11.48
CA TYR A 212 10.14 -6.59 -10.85
C TYR A 212 9.64 -7.42 -9.69
N ASP A 213 9.73 -6.87 -8.48
CA ASP A 213 9.28 -7.54 -7.26
C ASP A 213 8.06 -6.79 -6.69
N SER A 214 7.02 -7.52 -6.27
CA SER A 214 5.83 -6.92 -5.65
C SER A 214 6.14 -6.40 -4.25
N PHE A 215 5.38 -5.41 -3.80
CA PHE A 215 5.39 -4.97 -2.40
C PHE A 215 4.01 -4.47 -1.98
N GLU A 216 3.67 -4.65 -0.70
CA GLU A 216 2.46 -4.13 -0.07
C GLU A 216 2.79 -3.01 0.94
N SER A 217 4.04 -2.98 1.41
CA SER A 217 4.59 -1.91 2.23
C SER A 217 6.06 -1.64 1.87
N LEU A 218 6.54 -0.42 2.17
CA LEU A 218 7.96 -0.08 2.09
C LEU A 218 8.56 -0.06 3.50
N SER A 219 9.36 -1.08 3.83
CA SER A 219 10.11 -1.13 5.08
C SER A 219 11.43 -0.37 4.95
N LEU A 220 11.50 0.81 5.56
CA LEU A 220 12.63 1.73 5.45
C LEU A 220 13.50 1.68 6.70
N SER A 221 14.79 1.41 6.51
CA SER A 221 15.79 1.56 7.57
C SER A 221 15.99 3.02 7.92
N ILE A 222 16.00 3.34 9.21
CA ILE A 222 16.23 4.71 9.69
C ILE A 222 17.75 4.98 9.69
N PRO A 223 18.25 5.95 8.90
CA PRO A 223 19.67 6.29 8.88
C PRO A 223 20.21 6.66 10.26
N LEU A 224 21.53 6.62 10.43
CA LEU A 224 22.15 7.05 11.69
C LEU A 224 21.94 8.56 11.90
N PRO A 225 21.57 8.98 13.13
CA PRO A 225 21.38 10.39 13.44
C PRO A 225 22.71 11.15 13.31
N GLN A 226 22.67 12.30 12.64
CA GLN A 226 23.79 13.24 12.58
C GLN A 226 23.51 14.41 13.52
N TRP A 227 24.50 14.83 14.29
CA TRP A 227 24.34 15.91 15.26
C TRP A 227 23.79 17.18 14.59
N GLY A 228 22.72 17.74 15.16
CA GLY A 228 22.10 18.97 14.69
C GLY A 228 21.28 18.85 13.38
N ARG A 229 21.10 17.64 12.82
CA ARG A 229 20.30 17.42 11.61
C ARG A 229 19.12 16.49 11.90
N PRO A 230 17.87 16.93 11.69
CA PRO A 230 16.71 16.06 11.85
C PRO A 230 16.72 14.97 10.77
N ILE A 231 16.26 13.78 11.14
CA ILE A 231 16.04 12.69 10.18
C ILE A 231 14.69 12.92 9.51
N SER A 232 14.61 12.81 8.20
CA SER A 232 13.36 12.96 7.44
C SER A 232 12.97 11.68 6.70
N LEU A 233 11.68 11.53 6.43
CA LEU A 233 11.13 10.43 5.63
C LEU A 233 11.75 10.41 4.23
N ASP A 234 12.01 11.57 3.63
CA ASP A 234 12.70 11.67 2.34
C ASP A 234 14.12 11.09 2.39
N GLN A 235 14.85 11.28 3.49
CA GLN A 235 16.17 10.65 3.66
C GLN A 235 16.05 9.13 3.75
N CYS A 236 15.04 8.61 4.46
CA CYS A 236 14.78 7.17 4.52
C CYS A 236 14.44 6.58 3.14
N LEU A 237 13.58 7.25 2.36
CA LEU A 237 13.24 6.85 0.99
C LEU A 237 14.45 6.93 0.05
N GLN A 238 15.24 7.99 0.15
CA GLN A 238 16.46 8.15 -0.64
C GLN A 238 17.51 7.10 -0.31
N HIS A 239 17.64 6.73 0.97
CA HIS A 239 18.50 5.65 1.41
C HIS A 239 18.02 4.30 0.83
N PHE A 240 16.72 4.04 0.86
CA PHE A 240 16.12 2.82 0.33
C PHE A 240 16.34 2.62 -1.19
N ILE A 241 16.32 3.70 -1.99
CA ILE A 241 16.60 3.64 -3.44
C ILE A 241 18.08 3.86 -3.80
N SER A 242 18.96 4.03 -2.81
CA SER A 242 20.38 4.26 -3.07
C SER A 242 21.03 3.01 -3.67
N SER A 243 22.07 3.20 -4.48
CA SER A 243 22.83 2.09 -5.03
C SER A 243 23.76 1.52 -3.97
N GLU A 244 23.79 0.20 -3.84
CA GLU A 244 24.66 -0.54 -2.94
C GLU A 244 25.62 -1.44 -3.72
N THR A 245 26.70 -1.89 -3.08
CA THR A 245 27.66 -2.83 -3.67
C THR A 245 27.60 -4.17 -2.98
N ILE A 246 27.35 -5.23 -3.73
CA ILE A 246 27.23 -6.60 -3.21
C ILE A 246 28.43 -7.39 -3.71
N LYS A 247 29.21 -7.95 -2.78
CA LYS A 247 30.37 -8.79 -3.07
C LYS A 247 29.95 -10.25 -3.23
N GLU A 248 30.82 -11.08 -3.78
CA GLU A 248 30.62 -12.54 -3.89
C GLU A 248 29.36 -12.98 -4.66
N VAL A 249 28.97 -12.20 -5.68
CA VAL A 249 27.84 -12.51 -6.55
C VAL A 249 28.33 -13.26 -7.79
N GLU A 250 27.72 -14.40 -8.07
CA GLU A 250 28.01 -15.19 -9.26
C GLU A 250 27.70 -14.41 -10.54
N CYS A 251 28.67 -14.34 -11.46
CA CYS A 251 28.54 -13.63 -12.73
C CYS A 251 28.74 -14.61 -13.90
N GLU A 252 27.63 -15.00 -14.54
CA GLU A 252 27.67 -15.92 -15.68
C GLU A 252 28.60 -15.46 -16.81
N ASN A 253 28.65 -14.14 -17.07
CA ASN A 253 29.50 -13.62 -18.13
C ASN A 253 30.99 -13.72 -17.76
N CYS A 254 31.37 -13.39 -16.53
CA CYS A 254 32.75 -13.57 -16.07
C CYS A 254 33.15 -15.04 -16.06
N THR A 255 32.24 -15.94 -15.67
CA THR A 255 32.46 -17.39 -15.72
C THR A 255 32.75 -17.84 -17.15
N LYS A 256 31.94 -17.40 -18.14
CA LYS A 256 32.15 -17.73 -19.56
C LYS A 256 33.48 -17.18 -20.10
N LEU A 257 33.86 -15.96 -19.73
CA LEU A 257 35.14 -15.35 -20.13
C LEU A 257 36.34 -16.16 -19.59
N GLN A 258 36.28 -16.62 -18.35
CA GLN A 258 37.32 -17.47 -17.79
C GLN A 258 37.37 -18.86 -18.45
N GLN A 259 36.20 -19.46 -18.76
CA GLN A 259 36.12 -20.73 -19.51
C GLN A 259 36.79 -20.61 -20.88
N SER A 260 36.61 -19.49 -21.58
CA SER A 260 37.25 -19.26 -22.89
C SER A 260 38.78 -19.15 -22.81
N THR A 261 39.33 -18.83 -21.64
CA THR A 261 40.77 -18.61 -21.44
C THR A 261 41.48 -19.86 -20.90
N THR A 262 40.75 -20.84 -20.34
CA THR A 262 41.34 -21.98 -19.62
C THR A 262 41.33 -23.24 -20.50
N LEU A 263 42.48 -23.62 -21.05
CA LEU A 263 42.63 -24.71 -22.04
C LEU A 263 42.64 -26.14 -21.48
N ASN A 264 42.59 -26.35 -20.15
CA ASN A 264 42.93 -27.65 -19.56
C ASN A 264 41.89 -28.18 -18.56
N GLY A 265 40.72 -28.63 -19.03
CA GLY A 265 39.89 -29.70 -18.42
C GLY A 265 39.56 -29.68 -16.91
N GLN A 266 39.89 -28.62 -16.18
CA GLN A 266 39.63 -28.49 -14.76
C GLN A 266 38.19 -28.03 -14.54
N VAL A 267 37.58 -28.54 -13.48
CA VAL A 267 36.26 -28.08 -13.00
C VAL A 267 36.39 -26.60 -12.68
N LEU A 268 35.85 -25.74 -13.54
CA LEU A 268 35.96 -24.31 -13.38
C LEU A 268 34.90 -23.83 -12.40
N GLU A 269 35.33 -23.24 -11.29
CA GLU A 269 34.42 -22.61 -10.33
C GLU A 269 33.70 -21.42 -10.96
N ASN A 270 32.43 -21.23 -10.57
CA ASN A 270 31.65 -20.06 -10.96
C ASN A 270 32.36 -18.79 -10.47
N GLN A 271 32.58 -17.84 -11.38
CA GLN A 271 33.21 -16.58 -11.01
C GLN A 271 32.27 -15.74 -10.15
N ARG A 272 32.75 -15.41 -8.96
CA ARG A 272 32.07 -14.51 -8.02
C ARG A 272 32.74 -13.15 -8.09
N THR A 273 31.92 -12.10 -8.21
CA THR A 273 32.39 -10.72 -8.42
C THR A 273 31.59 -9.75 -7.58
N THR A 274 31.95 -8.46 -7.66
CA THR A 274 31.17 -7.39 -7.03
C THR A 274 30.16 -6.82 -8.02
N PHE A 275 28.90 -6.69 -7.60
CA PHE A 275 27.84 -6.04 -8.35
C PHE A 275 27.44 -4.72 -7.70
N VAL A 276 26.97 -3.77 -8.50
CA VAL A 276 26.18 -2.63 -8.04
C VAL A 276 24.71 -3.03 -8.14
N LYS A 277 23.95 -2.92 -7.06
CA LYS A 277 22.51 -3.14 -7.04
C LYS A 277 21.80 -1.84 -6.69
N GLN A 278 20.66 -1.58 -7.33
CA GLN A 278 19.80 -0.45 -7.00
C GLN A 278 18.33 -0.85 -7.08
N LEU A 279 17.56 -0.49 -6.06
CA LEU A 279 16.12 -0.55 -6.08
C LEU A 279 15.54 0.80 -6.51
N LYS A 280 14.45 0.79 -7.28
CA LYS A 280 13.60 1.96 -7.55
C LYS A 280 12.13 1.58 -7.51
N LEU A 281 11.25 2.56 -7.39
CA LEU A 281 9.80 2.33 -7.40
C LEU A 281 9.31 2.22 -8.86
N GLY A 282 8.80 1.07 -9.26
CA GLY A 282 8.21 0.85 -10.58
C GLY A 282 6.75 1.30 -10.62
N LYS A 283 5.86 0.42 -10.15
CA LYS A 283 4.43 0.72 -9.99
C LYS A 283 4.19 1.22 -8.57
N LEU A 284 3.69 2.44 -8.43
CA LEU A 284 3.24 2.96 -7.13
C LEU A 284 1.80 2.53 -6.83
N PRO A 285 1.48 2.17 -5.58
CA PRO A 285 0.15 1.76 -5.17
C PRO A 285 -0.82 2.96 -5.04
N GLN A 286 -2.11 2.69 -4.92
CA GLN A 286 -3.11 3.73 -4.63
C GLN A 286 -3.11 4.09 -3.13
N CYS A 287 -2.96 3.09 -2.27
CA CYS A 287 -2.69 3.26 -0.84
C CYS A 287 -1.22 2.89 -0.60
N LEU A 288 -0.42 3.78 -0.04
CA LEU A 288 0.99 3.52 0.27
C LEU A 288 1.14 3.30 1.77
N CYS A 289 1.61 2.11 2.15
CA CYS A 289 2.03 1.79 3.51
C CYS A 289 3.55 1.94 3.61
N ILE A 290 4.02 2.82 4.48
CA ILE A 290 5.44 2.97 4.81
C ILE A 290 5.64 2.47 6.24
N HIS A 291 6.58 1.55 6.41
CA HIS A 291 7.01 1.05 7.71
C HIS A 291 8.40 1.59 8.02
N LEU A 292 8.55 2.33 9.11
CA LEU A 292 9.85 2.78 9.61
C LEU A 292 10.41 1.72 10.56
N GLN A 293 11.52 1.09 10.18
CA GLN A 293 12.14 0.00 10.94
C GLN A 293 12.73 0.52 12.24
N ARG A 294 11.89 0.60 13.27
CA ARG A 294 12.31 1.07 14.60
C ARG A 294 13.02 0.00 15.42
N LEU A 295 12.86 -1.28 15.09
CA LEU A 295 13.63 -2.36 15.71
C LEU A 295 14.87 -2.65 14.86
N THR A 296 16.04 -2.57 15.48
CA THR A 296 17.35 -2.81 14.84
C THR A 296 18.22 -3.70 15.71
N TRP A 297 19.35 -4.17 15.19
CA TRP A 297 20.31 -4.97 15.95
C TRP A 297 21.56 -4.15 16.28
N SER A 298 22.03 -4.26 17.51
CA SER A 298 23.31 -3.70 17.97
C SER A 298 24.51 -4.50 17.44
N SER A 299 25.70 -3.95 17.55
CA SER A 299 26.96 -4.67 17.28
C SER A 299 27.17 -5.89 18.19
N GLU A 300 26.57 -5.87 19.38
CA GLU A 300 26.61 -6.94 20.38
C GLU A 300 25.54 -8.01 20.13
N GLY A 301 24.72 -7.86 19.08
CA GLY A 301 23.66 -8.81 18.75
C GLY A 301 22.47 -8.72 19.70
N THR A 302 22.16 -7.54 20.24
CA THR A 302 20.94 -7.29 21.01
C THR A 302 19.96 -6.42 20.22
N PRO A 303 18.64 -6.62 20.37
CA PRO A 303 17.66 -5.74 19.76
C PRO A 303 17.74 -4.33 20.37
N ILE A 304 17.52 -3.30 19.55
CA ILE A 304 17.46 -1.90 19.97
C ILE A 304 16.28 -1.22 19.28
N LYS A 305 15.45 -0.54 20.08
CA LYS A 305 14.41 0.35 19.57
C LYS A 305 14.93 1.76 19.31
N ARG A 306 14.77 2.21 18.07
CA ARG A 306 15.02 3.56 17.56
C ARG A 306 13.89 4.50 17.96
N GLN A 307 14.20 5.43 18.86
CA GLN A 307 13.23 6.37 19.45
C GLN A 307 13.28 7.76 18.82
N GLU A 308 14.25 8.01 17.93
CA GLU A 308 14.37 9.31 17.30
C GLU A 308 13.16 9.63 16.40
N HIS A 309 12.84 10.92 16.35
CA HIS A 309 11.79 11.43 15.51
C HIS A 309 12.25 11.43 14.05
N VAL A 310 11.40 10.88 13.17
CA VAL A 310 11.58 10.93 11.71
C VAL A 310 10.54 11.91 11.21
N GLN A 311 10.99 13.05 10.70
CA GLN A 311 10.11 14.09 10.17
C GLN A 311 9.42 13.61 8.90
N PHE A 312 8.10 13.56 8.90
CA PHE A 312 7.27 13.30 7.72
C PHE A 312 6.31 14.46 7.47
N THR A 313 5.66 14.47 6.32
CA THR A 313 4.81 15.57 5.87
C THR A 313 3.39 15.08 5.58
N GLU A 314 2.42 15.99 5.63
CA GLU A 314 1.04 15.66 5.26
C GLU A 314 0.92 15.26 3.77
N PHE A 315 1.75 15.85 2.91
CA PHE A 315 1.81 15.54 1.49
C PHE A 315 3.19 15.02 1.11
N LEU A 316 3.22 13.93 0.36
CA LEU A 316 4.43 13.21 -0.04
C LEU A 316 4.49 13.10 -1.57
N LEU A 317 5.55 13.66 -2.17
CA LEU A 317 5.81 13.57 -3.60
C LEU A 317 6.74 12.40 -3.88
N MET A 318 6.25 11.42 -4.65
CA MET A 318 6.97 10.17 -4.90
C MET A 318 7.69 10.12 -6.26
N ASP A 319 7.51 11.12 -7.11
CA ASP A 319 8.09 11.18 -8.46
C ASP A 319 9.63 10.99 -8.47
N ARG A 320 10.33 11.53 -7.46
CA ARG A 320 11.80 11.42 -7.32
C ARG A 320 12.32 9.99 -7.17
N TYR A 321 11.48 9.10 -6.64
CA TYR A 321 11.86 7.73 -6.30
C TYR A 321 11.46 6.72 -7.37
N LYS A 322 10.73 7.18 -8.41
CA LYS A 322 10.21 6.34 -9.48
C LYS A 322 11.29 5.96 -10.49
N HIS A 323 11.18 4.75 -11.04
CA HIS A 323 11.95 4.32 -12.19
C HIS A 323 11.44 5.05 -13.45
N ASN A 324 12.23 5.97 -13.99
CA ASN A 324 11.95 6.61 -15.27
C ASN A 324 12.39 5.69 -16.41
N SER A 325 11.44 5.13 -17.15
CA SER A 325 11.69 4.35 -18.37
C SER A 325 12.05 5.22 -19.59
N SER A 326 12.11 6.54 -19.42
CA SER A 326 12.57 7.45 -20.48
C SER A 326 14.08 7.30 -20.67
N SER A 327 14.47 6.33 -21.49
CA SER A 327 15.64 6.50 -22.33
C SER A 327 15.52 7.86 -23.05
N PRO A 328 16.57 8.68 -23.09
CA PRO A 328 16.54 9.89 -23.91
C PRO A 328 16.37 9.42 -25.35
N LYS A 329 15.17 9.60 -25.91
CA LYS A 329 15.00 9.58 -27.36
C LYS A 329 15.91 10.69 -27.88
N ASN A 330 17.07 10.31 -28.42
CA ASN A 330 17.86 11.21 -29.24
C ASN A 330 16.91 11.82 -30.27
N ARG A 331 16.55 13.09 -30.07
CA ARG A 331 16.00 13.92 -31.14
C ARG A 331 17.17 14.09 -32.10
N LEU A 332 17.22 13.19 -33.08
CA LEU A 332 18.09 13.33 -34.23
C LEU A 332 17.63 14.63 -34.92
N ASN A 333 18.39 15.70 -34.71
CA ASN A 333 18.23 16.93 -35.48
C ASN A 333 18.44 16.56 -36.94
N LYS A 334 17.35 16.61 -37.71
CA LYS A 334 17.34 16.39 -39.14
C LYS A 334 17.97 17.63 -39.78
N CYS A 335 19.27 17.59 -40.06
CA CYS A 335 19.91 18.56 -40.93
C CYS A 335 19.77 18.06 -42.38
N SER A 336 19.04 18.81 -43.18
CA SER A 336 18.88 18.64 -44.62
C SER A 336 20.15 19.10 -45.35
N SER A 337 20.69 18.28 -46.27
CA SER A 337 20.61 18.51 -47.73
C SER A 337 21.79 17.93 -48.53
N LEU A 338 21.41 17.17 -49.57
CA LEU A 338 21.93 17.13 -50.96
C LEU A 338 23.18 16.31 -51.37
N ALA A 339 22.98 15.68 -52.55
CA ALA A 339 23.89 15.06 -53.54
C ALA A 339 24.34 13.60 -53.31
N GLU A 340 24.44 12.70 -54.28
CA GLU A 340 23.96 12.52 -55.67
C GLU A 340 24.14 11.00 -56.00
N THR A 341 23.34 10.45 -56.92
CA THR A 341 23.28 9.03 -57.42
C THR A 341 24.43 8.70 -58.42
N PRO A 342 24.55 7.55 -59.15
CA PRO A 342 23.75 6.30 -59.25
C PRO A 342 24.51 4.94 -59.46
N GLY A 343 23.75 3.82 -59.47
CA GLY A 343 24.02 2.56 -60.21
C GLY A 343 24.28 1.32 -59.34
N SER A 344 23.85 0.08 -59.61
CA SER A 344 23.10 -0.54 -60.72
C SER A 344 22.75 -2.01 -60.33
N LEU A 345 21.54 -2.43 -60.69
CA LEU A 345 20.98 -3.76 -61.08
C LEU A 345 21.35 -5.15 -60.46
N ASN A 346 20.29 -5.99 -60.51
CA ASN A 346 20.14 -7.47 -60.53
C ASN A 346 19.96 -8.16 -59.16
N ASP A 347 18.79 -8.68 -58.78
CA ASP A 347 17.89 -9.72 -59.38
C ASP A 347 18.45 -11.14 -59.28
N ASN A 348 17.96 -11.93 -58.30
CA ASN A 348 17.22 -13.17 -58.56
C ASN A 348 16.84 -13.93 -57.27
N THR A 349 15.57 -14.33 -57.30
CA THR A 349 14.79 -15.35 -56.57
C THR A 349 15.55 -16.56 -56.02
N GLU A 350 15.23 -16.98 -54.78
CA GLU A 350 14.82 -18.36 -54.42
C GLU A 350 14.34 -18.47 -52.95
N ARG A 351 13.13 -19.03 -52.77
CA ARG A 351 12.60 -19.58 -51.49
C ARG A 351 12.82 -21.10 -51.54
N PRO A 352 13.15 -21.80 -50.43
CA PRO A 352 12.08 -22.31 -49.57
C PRO A 352 12.39 -22.55 -48.06
N LYS A 353 11.32 -22.43 -47.27
CA LYS A 353 10.88 -23.20 -46.09
C LYS A 353 11.84 -23.55 -44.92
N ALA A 354 11.55 -22.91 -43.79
CA ALA A 354 11.28 -23.43 -42.44
C ALA A 354 12.06 -24.66 -41.91
N ASN A 355 12.92 -24.45 -40.90
CA ASN A 355 12.59 -24.75 -39.50
C ASN A 355 13.70 -24.31 -38.53
N GLY A 356 13.29 -23.60 -37.47
CA GLY A 356 13.93 -23.56 -36.15
C GLY A 356 15.40 -23.15 -36.02
N LYS A 357 15.66 -21.92 -35.58
CA LYS A 357 16.47 -21.58 -34.39
C LYS A 357 16.66 -20.07 -34.26
N ASP A 358 16.79 -19.67 -33.00
CA ASP A 358 17.48 -18.50 -32.44
C ASP A 358 18.03 -17.48 -33.43
N THR A 359 17.61 -16.23 -33.27
CA THR A 359 18.23 -15.10 -33.97
C THR A 359 18.92 -14.17 -32.98
N GLU A 360 20.24 -14.28 -32.99
CA GLU A 360 21.19 -13.22 -32.66
C GLU A 360 20.94 -11.96 -33.49
N GLN A 361 21.27 -10.80 -32.92
CA GLN A 361 21.75 -9.60 -33.62
C GLN A 361 22.14 -8.56 -32.54
N HIS A 362 23.14 -7.70 -32.68
CA HIS A 362 24.47 -7.77 -33.29
C HIS A 362 25.24 -6.60 -32.64
N ASN A 363 26.49 -6.82 -32.26
CA ASN A 363 27.34 -5.82 -31.60
C ASN A 363 27.67 -4.65 -32.53
N ASN A 364 27.72 -3.44 -31.97
CA ASN A 364 28.59 -2.38 -32.48
C ASN A 364 29.17 -1.59 -31.28
N ASN A 365 30.46 -1.79 -31.05
CA ASN A 365 31.29 -1.06 -30.09
C ASN A 365 31.62 0.35 -30.61
N LYS A 366 31.56 1.35 -29.73
CA LYS A 366 32.57 2.42 -29.63
C LYS A 366 32.52 3.10 -28.25
N PRO A 367 33.67 3.49 -27.68
CA PRO A 367 33.78 3.89 -26.28
C PRO A 367 33.54 5.39 -26.12
N PHE A 368 32.84 5.79 -25.04
CA PHE A 368 32.89 7.18 -24.59
C PHE A 368 33.05 7.30 -23.08
N SER A 369 33.97 8.19 -22.76
CA SER A 369 34.64 8.52 -21.50
C SER A 369 33.77 9.27 -20.50
N ASN A 370 34.04 8.99 -19.22
CA ASN A 370 33.89 9.81 -18.02
C ASN A 370 33.18 11.16 -18.14
N GLY A 371 32.06 11.28 -17.41
CA GLY A 371 31.46 12.56 -17.04
C GLY A 371 30.91 12.49 -15.62
N SER A 372 31.70 13.00 -14.67
CA SER A 372 31.27 13.31 -13.30
C SER A 372 30.18 14.39 -13.35
N CYS A 373 29.01 14.13 -12.77
CA CYS A 373 27.97 15.15 -12.59
C CYS A 373 27.96 15.61 -11.13
N SER A 374 28.42 16.85 -10.94
CA SER A 374 28.41 17.59 -9.69
C SER A 374 26.99 17.80 -9.16
N SER A 375 26.83 17.58 -7.86
CA SER A 375 25.65 17.96 -7.09
C SER A 375 25.48 19.48 -7.08
N VAL A 376 24.41 19.98 -7.70
CA VAL A 376 23.97 21.35 -7.48
C VAL A 376 23.28 21.38 -6.12
N PHE A 377 24.02 21.88 -5.12
CA PHE A 377 23.48 22.27 -3.84
C PHE A 377 22.61 23.51 -4.03
N LEU A 378 21.30 23.39 -3.80
CA LEU A 378 20.48 24.55 -3.46
C LEU A 378 20.39 24.62 -1.94
N HIS A 379 21.25 25.47 -1.37
CA HIS A 379 21.10 25.98 -0.01
C HIS A 379 19.86 26.89 0.03
N SER A 380 18.91 26.61 0.93
CA SER A 380 18.01 27.65 1.43
C SER A 380 18.51 28.08 2.80
N SER A 381 19.07 29.28 2.86
CA SER A 381 19.34 30.00 4.11
C SER A 381 18.02 30.38 4.79
N GLY A 382 18.07 30.51 6.12
CA GLY A 382 16.92 30.39 7.02
C GLY A 382 15.82 31.44 6.89
N LEU A 383 14.62 31.03 7.30
CA LEU A 383 13.50 31.88 7.66
C LEU A 383 12.87 31.35 8.97
N ASN A 384 12.66 32.27 9.90
CA ASN A 384 12.08 32.08 11.23
C ASN A 384 10.57 31.76 11.13
N PRO A 385 9.95 31.11 12.13
CA PRO A 385 8.64 30.51 12.01
C PRO A 385 7.53 31.45 12.52
N GLN A 386 6.85 32.15 11.63
CA GLN A 386 5.53 32.74 11.92
C GLN A 386 4.93 33.25 10.60
N LEU A 387 4.02 32.46 10.02
CA LEU A 387 2.84 32.89 9.24
C LEU A 387 2.21 31.66 8.58
N GLY A 388 0.88 31.55 8.70
CA GLY A 388 0.09 30.41 8.22
C GLY A 388 0.25 30.19 6.73
N LEU A 389 0.58 28.95 6.35
CA LEU A 389 0.74 28.54 4.96
C LEU A 389 -0.61 28.12 4.39
N SER A 390 -1.29 29.04 3.72
CA SER A 390 -2.15 28.70 2.58
C SER A 390 -1.26 28.15 1.47
N PHE A 391 -1.45 26.87 1.13
CA PHE A 391 -0.68 26.18 0.10
C PHE A 391 -1.05 26.75 -1.27
N ASP A 392 -0.17 27.59 -1.83
CA ASP A 392 -0.39 28.23 -3.12
C ASP A 392 -0.02 27.26 -4.26
N TYR A 393 -1.04 26.84 -5.02
CA TYR A 393 -0.91 25.88 -6.13
C TYR A 393 -0.14 26.48 -7.34
N SER A 394 0.20 27.78 -7.30
CA SER A 394 0.71 28.54 -8.44
C SER A 394 2.23 28.54 -8.64
N VAL A 395 3.01 27.91 -7.75
CA VAL A 395 4.50 27.93 -7.81
C VAL A 395 5.11 26.77 -8.62
N PHE A 396 4.30 25.81 -9.09
CA PHE A 396 4.81 24.65 -9.83
C PHE A 396 4.45 24.69 -11.32
N PRO A 397 5.42 24.55 -12.25
CA PRO A 397 5.12 24.45 -13.67
C PRO A 397 4.21 23.24 -13.90
N SER A 398 3.15 23.44 -14.66
CA SER A 398 1.96 22.61 -14.85
C SER A 398 2.18 21.26 -15.57
N SER A 399 3.36 20.64 -15.44
CA SER A 399 3.72 19.45 -16.23
C SER A 399 4.39 18.26 -15.52
N SER A 400 4.45 18.13 -14.18
CA SER A 400 5.26 17.02 -13.61
C SER A 400 4.90 16.36 -12.27
N THR A 401 3.85 16.72 -11.53
CA THR A 401 3.53 16.00 -10.27
C THR A 401 2.55 14.86 -10.54
N GLU A 402 3.06 13.69 -10.96
CA GLU A 402 2.22 12.53 -11.26
C GLU A 402 1.86 11.74 -9.99
N TYR A 403 2.71 11.74 -8.96
CA TYR A 403 2.56 10.88 -7.78
C TYR A 403 2.60 11.68 -6.47
N LEU A 404 1.56 12.49 -6.27
CA LEU A 404 1.27 13.15 -5.00
C LEU A 404 0.43 12.23 -4.09
N PHE A 405 0.88 12.06 -2.86
CA PHE A 405 0.22 11.29 -1.83
C PHE A 405 -0.16 12.17 -0.65
N GLN A 406 -1.32 11.92 -0.04
CA GLN A 406 -1.79 12.60 1.17
C GLN A 406 -1.79 11.61 2.33
N LEU A 407 -1.29 12.05 3.48
CA LEU A 407 -1.25 11.28 4.71
C LEU A 407 -2.67 11.07 5.24
N MET A 408 -3.01 9.83 5.55
CA MET A 408 -4.31 9.40 6.02
C MET A 408 -4.29 8.93 7.47
N ALA A 409 -3.24 8.21 7.87
CA ALA A 409 -3.03 7.76 9.24
C ALA A 409 -1.55 7.55 9.59
N VAL A 410 -1.25 7.60 10.88
CA VAL A 410 0.05 7.36 11.50
C VAL A 410 -0.14 6.42 12.67
N LEU A 411 0.40 5.19 12.58
CA LEU A 411 0.54 4.31 13.73
C LEU A 411 1.81 4.66 14.47
N VAL A 412 1.75 4.63 15.80
CA VAL A 412 2.87 4.94 16.68
C VAL A 412 2.99 3.83 17.72
N HIS A 413 4.22 3.35 17.93
CA HIS A 413 4.52 2.35 18.95
C HIS A 413 5.18 3.01 20.18
N HIS A 414 4.52 3.00 21.33
CA HIS A 414 5.07 3.44 22.61
C HIS A 414 5.58 2.24 23.38
N GLY A 415 6.78 2.28 23.96
CA GLY A 415 7.37 1.13 24.65
C GLY A 415 8.82 0.91 24.25
N ASP A 416 9.35 -0.27 24.56
CA ASP A 416 10.70 -0.68 24.21
C ASP A 416 10.70 -1.71 23.06
N MET A 417 11.73 -2.55 22.99
CA MET A 417 11.90 -3.58 21.95
C MET A 417 11.13 -4.88 22.25
N HIS A 418 10.69 -5.09 23.49
CA HIS A 418 10.03 -6.32 23.94
C HIS A 418 8.53 -6.11 24.14
N SER A 419 8.13 -4.91 24.58
CA SER A 419 6.72 -4.61 24.82
C SER A 419 6.36 -3.15 24.58
N GLY A 420 5.06 -2.92 24.45
CA GLY A 420 4.54 -1.58 24.28
C GLY A 420 3.05 -1.50 24.00
N HIS A 421 2.69 -0.39 23.38
CA HIS A 421 1.32 -0.02 23.10
C HIS A 421 1.24 0.72 21.77
N PHE A 422 0.35 0.27 20.90
CA PHE A 422 0.09 0.93 19.62
C PHE A 422 -1.06 1.93 19.75
N VAL A 423 -0.85 3.11 19.19
CA VAL A 423 -1.90 4.13 19.01
C VAL A 423 -1.94 4.57 17.55
N THR A 424 -3.04 5.18 17.14
CA THR A 424 -3.21 5.67 15.77
C THR A 424 -3.68 7.11 15.75
N TYR A 425 -2.96 7.95 15.01
CA TYR A 425 -3.50 9.20 14.51
C TYR A 425 -4.14 8.96 13.15
N ARG A 426 -5.35 9.46 12.92
CA ARG A 426 -6.04 9.32 11.64
C ARG A 426 -6.91 10.52 11.31
N ARG A 427 -7.20 10.71 10.03
CA ARG A 427 -8.23 11.68 9.61
C ARG A 427 -9.61 11.26 10.09
N SER A 428 -10.42 12.25 10.43
CA SER A 428 -11.86 12.10 10.58
C SER A 428 -12.49 11.67 9.25
N PRO A 429 -13.50 10.80 9.25
CA PRO A 429 -14.21 10.39 8.03
C PRO A 429 -15.04 11.50 7.38
N SER A 430 -15.22 12.63 8.07
CA SER A 430 -16.02 13.74 7.55
C SER A 430 -15.32 14.41 6.36
N ALA A 431 -15.92 14.31 5.17
CA ALA A 431 -15.37 14.82 3.90
C ALA A 431 -15.09 16.34 3.90
N PHE A 432 -15.73 17.08 4.81
CA PHE A 432 -15.60 18.53 4.93
C PHE A 432 -14.62 18.98 6.02
N SER A 433 -13.99 18.03 6.71
CA SER A 433 -13.16 18.31 7.88
C SER A 433 -11.72 17.86 7.67
N SER A 434 -10.78 18.76 7.92
CA SER A 434 -9.34 18.45 8.05
C SER A 434 -8.97 17.97 9.46
N GLN A 435 -9.95 17.63 10.29
CA GLN A 435 -9.75 17.21 11.67
C GLN A 435 -9.01 15.87 11.76
N TRP A 436 -7.96 15.85 12.59
CA TRP A 436 -7.27 14.64 13.01
C TRP A 436 -7.82 14.11 14.33
N LEU A 437 -7.78 12.79 14.49
CA LEU A 437 -8.15 12.07 15.69
C LEU A 437 -6.94 11.29 16.19
N TRP A 438 -6.82 11.18 17.51
CA TRP A 438 -5.96 10.20 18.17
C TRP A 438 -6.86 9.10 18.73
N VAL A 439 -6.47 7.85 18.48
CA VAL A 439 -7.18 6.66 18.92
C VAL A 439 -6.21 5.73 19.65
N SER A 440 -6.59 5.36 20.88
CA SER A 440 -5.92 4.34 21.69
C SER A 440 -6.99 3.40 22.20
N ASP A 441 -7.14 2.26 21.54
CA ASP A 441 -8.20 1.28 21.80
C ASP A 441 -9.59 1.95 21.86
N ASN A 442 -10.25 1.91 23.01
CA ASN A 442 -11.59 2.45 23.22
C ASN A 442 -11.62 3.99 23.34
N SER A 443 -10.47 4.62 23.48
CA SER A 443 -10.34 6.05 23.76
C SER A 443 -10.05 6.83 22.48
N VAL A 444 -10.97 7.73 22.12
CA VAL A 444 -10.88 8.57 20.92
C VAL A 444 -10.93 10.05 21.32
N ARG A 445 -9.99 10.85 20.83
CA ARG A 445 -9.99 12.31 21.00
C ARG A 445 -9.57 13.02 19.73
N LYS A 446 -9.85 14.32 19.66
CA LYS A 446 -9.30 15.19 18.62
C LYS A 446 -7.79 15.38 18.83
N ALA A 447 -7.07 15.47 17.73
CA ALA A 447 -5.65 15.78 17.66
C ALA A 447 -5.43 16.92 16.66
N SER A 448 -4.37 17.69 16.86
CA SER A 448 -3.94 18.69 15.87
C SER A 448 -3.02 18.07 14.83
N LEU A 449 -2.95 18.62 13.62
CA LEU A 449 -1.97 18.16 12.63
C LEU A 449 -0.53 18.26 13.15
N GLN A 450 -0.21 19.31 13.91
CA GLN A 450 1.12 19.48 14.52
C GLN A 450 1.46 18.32 15.48
N GLU A 451 0.50 17.90 16.30
CA GLU A 451 0.65 16.74 17.17
C GLU A 451 0.94 15.47 16.36
N VAL A 452 0.17 15.25 15.29
CA VAL A 452 0.40 14.11 14.37
C VAL A 452 1.81 14.14 13.79
N LEU A 453 2.22 15.26 13.18
CA LEU A 453 3.52 15.40 12.53
C LEU A 453 4.69 15.34 13.52
N SER A 454 4.47 15.63 14.81
CA SER A 454 5.48 15.50 15.87
C SER A 454 5.63 14.09 16.44
N SER A 455 4.74 13.16 16.06
CA SER A 455 4.72 11.82 16.61
C SER A 455 5.87 10.92 16.09
N ASN A 456 6.26 9.92 16.89
CA ASN A 456 7.28 8.95 16.50
C ASN A 456 6.68 7.84 15.61
N ALA A 457 6.34 8.21 14.37
CA ALA A 457 5.70 7.33 13.40
C ALA A 457 6.38 5.96 13.30
N TYR A 458 5.59 4.90 13.35
CA TYR A 458 5.98 3.51 13.12
C TYR A 458 5.52 3.04 11.74
N MET A 459 4.22 3.18 11.45
CA MET A 459 3.66 3.00 10.10
C MET A 459 2.94 4.27 9.66
N LEU A 460 3.10 4.62 8.39
CA LEU A 460 2.43 5.75 7.75
C LEU A 460 1.56 5.23 6.62
N PHE A 461 0.29 5.62 6.62
CA PHE A 461 -0.65 5.32 5.57
C PHE A 461 -0.90 6.58 4.76
N TYR A 462 -0.60 6.52 3.47
CA TYR A 462 -0.87 7.57 2.51
C TYR A 462 -1.84 7.08 1.42
N GLU A 463 -2.63 7.98 0.84
CA GLU A 463 -3.38 7.70 -0.39
C GLU A 463 -2.97 8.65 -1.51
N ARG A 464 -2.90 8.13 -2.73
CA ARG A 464 -2.59 8.93 -3.92
C ARG A 464 -3.75 9.88 -4.21
N VAL A 465 -3.44 11.16 -4.29
CA VAL A 465 -4.41 12.20 -4.65
C VAL A 465 -4.63 12.13 -6.18
N GLY A 466 -5.88 12.02 -6.61
CA GLY A 466 -6.22 12.07 -8.03
C GLY A 466 -5.82 13.41 -8.64
N ARG A 467 -5.46 13.43 -9.93
CA ARG A 467 -5.39 14.71 -10.64
C ARG A 467 -6.78 15.36 -10.56
N PRO A 468 -6.90 16.67 -10.24
CA PRO A 468 -8.16 17.36 -10.47
C PRO A 468 -8.49 17.17 -11.95
N SER A 469 -9.58 16.47 -12.22
CA SER A 469 -10.15 16.44 -13.56
C SER A 469 -10.52 17.88 -13.88
N LEU A 470 -9.79 18.51 -14.80
CA LEU A 470 -10.31 19.65 -15.54
C LEU A 470 -11.66 19.17 -16.10
N GLY A 471 -12.74 19.75 -15.59
CA GLY A 471 -14.10 19.43 -16.06
C GLY A 471 -14.18 19.63 -17.58
N PRO A 472 -15.16 19.00 -18.26
CA PRO A 472 -15.33 19.22 -19.68
C PRO A 472 -15.53 20.71 -19.92
N ASN A 473 -14.69 21.29 -20.79
CA ASN A 473 -14.84 22.66 -21.27
C ASN A 473 -16.29 22.84 -21.75
N SER A 474 -17.10 23.60 -21.00
CA SER A 474 -18.33 24.18 -21.51
C SER A 474 -17.96 25.29 -22.50
N ASN A 475 -17.53 24.89 -23.69
CA ASN A 475 -17.31 25.76 -24.85
C ASN A 475 -17.36 24.92 -26.14
N GLU A 476 -18.53 24.36 -26.45
CA GLU A 476 -18.95 24.20 -27.85
C GLU A 476 -20.41 24.63 -27.94
N CYS A 477 -20.59 25.92 -28.24
CA CYS A 477 -21.70 26.37 -29.05
C CYS A 477 -21.52 25.77 -30.45
N HIS A 478 -22.57 25.16 -30.99
CA HIS A 478 -22.98 25.34 -32.38
C HIS A 478 -24.49 25.10 -32.51
#